data_AF-A0A519IAR2-F1
#
_entry.id   AF-A0A519IAR2-F1
#
_cell.length_a   1.000
_cell.length_b   1.000
_cell.length_c   1.000
_cell.angle_alpha   90.00
_cell.angle_beta   90.00
_cell.angle_gamma   90.00
#
_symmetry.space_group_name_H-M   'P 1'
#
loop_
_entity.id
_entity.type
_entity.pdbx_description
1 polymer ?
#
loop_
_entity_poly.entity_id
_entity_poly.type
_entity_poly.pdbx_seq_one_letter_code
_entity_poly.pdbx_strand_id
1 'polypeptide(L)'
;MNARNDLPVQPASSFQEFLRTRERISNDYINGNPEPLDGIATQHDPATFFPPNGATVQGAGEVSAAQHQGALRFRKGSTGQFEVMQSASSGTLAFWTGVQHADVRMEGQE
;
A
#
# COMPACT_ATOMS: atom_id res chain seq x y z
N MET A 1 -16.85 15.88 -40.87
CA MET A 1 -16.76 14.48 -40.40
C MET A 1 -15.28 14.12 -40.27
N ASN A 2 -14.65 13.82 -39.14
CA ASN A 2 -14.98 13.81 -37.72
C ASN A 2 -13.69 14.24 -37.00
N ALA A 3 -13.74 15.31 -36.21
CA ALA A 3 -12.69 15.58 -35.23
C ALA A 3 -12.79 14.48 -34.16
N ARG A 4 -11.71 13.72 -33.94
CA ARG A 4 -11.60 12.86 -32.77
C ARG A 4 -11.44 13.78 -31.56
N ASN A 5 -12.49 13.83 -30.74
CA ASN A 5 -12.42 14.35 -29.38
C ASN A 5 -11.55 13.40 -28.56
N ASP A 6 -10.24 13.56 -28.63
CA ASP A 6 -9.37 13.07 -27.58
C ASP A 6 -9.55 14.03 -26.41
N LEU A 7 -10.54 13.72 -25.57
CA LEU A 7 -10.69 14.36 -24.26
C LEU A 7 -9.34 14.27 -23.54
N PRO A 8 -8.88 15.34 -22.87
CA PRO A 8 -7.66 15.25 -22.08
C PRO A 8 -7.87 14.17 -21.02
N VAL A 9 -7.14 13.05 -21.16
CA VAL A 9 -6.92 12.11 -20.08
C VAL A 9 -6.27 12.94 -18.99
N GLN A 10 -7.01 13.17 -17.90
CA GLN A 10 -6.45 13.69 -16.65
C GLN A 10 -5.15 12.93 -16.42
N PRO A 11 -3.98 13.58 -16.28
CA PRO A 11 -2.75 12.83 -16.08
C PRO A 11 -2.98 11.94 -14.86
N ALA A 12 -2.94 10.63 -15.08
CA ALA A 12 -2.89 9.69 -13.98
C ALA A 12 -1.73 10.15 -13.09
N SER A 13 -1.96 10.25 -11.78
CA SER A 13 -0.89 10.55 -10.84
C SER A 13 0.30 9.65 -11.14
N SER A 14 1.50 10.23 -11.17
CA SER A 14 2.69 9.47 -11.55
C SER A 14 2.89 8.31 -10.57
N PHE A 15 3.51 7.21 -11.01
CA PHE A 15 3.81 6.11 -10.09
C PHE A 15 4.68 6.56 -8.90
N GLN A 16 5.51 7.59 -9.10
CA GLN A 16 6.28 8.21 -8.01
C GLN A 16 5.39 8.93 -6.98
N GLU A 17 4.30 9.57 -7.40
CA GLU A 17 3.29 10.13 -6.48
C GLU A 17 2.58 9.02 -5.72
N PHE A 18 2.21 7.93 -6.41
CA PHE A 18 1.63 6.76 -5.75
C PHE A 18 2.56 6.22 -4.65
N LEU A 19 3.87 6.10 -4.90
CA LEU A 19 4.83 5.63 -3.89
C LEU A 19 4.91 6.56 -2.67
N ARG A 20 4.87 7.90 -2.87
CA ARG A 20 4.80 8.86 -1.77
C ARG A 20 3.50 8.70 -0.95
N THR A 21 2.38 8.53 -1.63
CA THR A 21 1.08 8.26 -0.97
C THR A 21 1.12 6.94 -0.20
N ARG A 22 1.69 5.90 -0.80
CA ARG A 22 1.83 4.57 -0.18
C ARG A 22 2.71 4.60 1.07
N GLU A 23 3.81 5.36 1.06
CA GLU A 23 4.68 5.52 2.24
C GLU A 23 3.95 6.20 3.40
N ARG A 24 3.16 7.24 3.12
CA ARG A 24 2.32 7.89 4.13
C ARG A 24 1.29 6.91 4.69
N ILE A 25 0.58 6.16 3.84
CA ILE A 25 -0.39 5.14 4.26
C ILE A 25 0.28 4.05 5.09
N SER A 26 1.51 3.65 4.74
CA SER A 26 2.28 2.69 5.53
C SER A 26 2.63 3.23 6.91
N ASN A 27 2.87 4.54 7.03
CA ASN A 27 3.05 5.20 8.33
C ASN A 27 1.74 5.21 9.14
N ASP A 28 0.60 5.49 8.51
CA ASP A 28 -0.71 5.38 9.17
C ASP A 28 -0.94 3.95 9.69
N TYR A 29 -0.63 2.95 8.85
CA TYR A 29 -0.76 1.53 9.17
C TYR A 29 0.06 1.12 10.41
N ILE A 30 1.36 1.45 10.46
CA ILE A 30 2.23 1.16 11.62
C ILE A 30 1.94 2.07 12.83
N ASN A 31 1.00 3.01 12.71
CA ASN A 31 0.46 3.79 13.83
C ASN A 31 -0.94 3.28 14.25
N GLY A 32 -1.37 2.12 13.75
CA GLY A 32 -2.63 1.48 14.10
C GLY A 32 -3.84 2.02 13.33
N ASN A 33 -3.62 2.73 12.21
CA ASN A 33 -4.68 3.25 11.35
C ASN A 33 -4.64 2.60 9.96
N PRO A 34 -5.34 1.47 9.76
CA PRO A 34 -5.34 0.76 8.47
C PRO A 34 -6.25 1.39 7.42
N GLU A 35 -7.26 2.19 7.78
CA GLU A 35 -8.30 2.67 6.86
C GLU A 35 -7.77 3.33 5.57
N PRO A 36 -6.69 4.15 5.59
CA PRO A 36 -6.15 4.74 4.37
C PRO A 36 -5.67 3.70 3.33
N LEU A 37 -5.35 2.47 3.76
CA LEU A 37 -4.94 1.39 2.86
C LEU A 37 -6.06 0.95 1.92
N ASP A 38 -7.31 1.00 2.37
CA ASP A 38 -8.46 0.56 1.57
C ASP A 38 -8.64 1.40 0.30
N GLY A 39 -8.13 2.63 0.30
CA GLY A 39 -8.13 3.52 -0.86
C GLY A 39 -7.10 3.18 -1.93
N ILE A 40 -6.11 2.33 -1.62
CA ILE A 40 -5.06 1.91 -2.58
C ILE A 40 -5.01 0.39 -2.81
N ALA A 41 -5.62 -0.40 -1.94
CA ALA A 41 -5.76 -1.84 -2.11
C ALA A 41 -6.83 -2.15 -3.17
N THR A 42 -6.62 -3.23 -3.93
CA THR A 42 -7.67 -3.73 -4.82
C THR A 42 -8.84 -4.27 -4.00
N GLN A 43 -10.05 -3.94 -4.43
CA GLN A 43 -11.29 -4.49 -3.89
C GLN A 43 -11.83 -5.67 -4.74
N HIS A 44 -11.05 -6.10 -5.73
CA HIS A 44 -11.44 -7.13 -6.70
C HIS A 44 -10.41 -8.25 -6.75
N ASP A 45 -10.90 -9.47 -6.95
CA ASP A 45 -10.05 -10.64 -7.16
C ASP A 45 -9.42 -10.64 -8.55
N PRO A 46 -8.20 -11.21 -8.70
CA PRO A 46 -7.40 -11.84 -7.64
C PRO A 46 -6.55 -10.84 -6.83
N ALA A 47 -6.40 -11.10 -5.53
CA ALA A 47 -5.48 -10.39 -4.64
C ALA A 47 -4.69 -11.39 -3.77
N THR A 48 -3.44 -11.06 -3.44
CA THR A 48 -2.61 -11.87 -2.55
C THR A 48 -1.85 -11.01 -1.55
N PHE A 49 -1.59 -11.56 -0.37
CA PHE A 49 -0.78 -10.93 0.67
C PHE A 49 0.05 -11.98 1.43
N PHE A 50 1.31 -11.65 1.67
CA PHE A 50 2.29 -12.49 2.35
C PHE A 50 2.77 -11.78 3.62
N PRO A 51 2.03 -11.89 4.73
CA PRO A 51 2.41 -11.28 6.00
C PRO A 51 3.68 -11.91 6.61
N PRO A 52 4.37 -11.21 7.53
CA PRO A 52 5.61 -11.69 8.16
C PRO A 52 5.51 -13.02 8.92
N ASN A 53 4.30 -13.49 9.26
CA ASN A 53 4.10 -14.77 9.93
C ASN A 53 4.20 -15.99 8.99
N GLY A 54 4.52 -15.79 7.70
CA GLY A 54 4.68 -16.85 6.71
C GLY A 54 3.37 -17.37 6.11
N ALA A 55 2.22 -16.77 6.46
CA ALA A 55 0.96 -17.14 5.83
C ALA A 55 0.89 -16.70 4.37
N THR A 56 0.01 -17.33 3.61
CA THR A 56 -0.39 -16.91 2.26
C THR A 56 -1.88 -16.60 2.29
N VAL A 57 -2.25 -15.35 2.04
CA VAL A 57 -3.63 -14.89 2.01
C VAL A 57 -4.02 -14.63 0.57
N GLN A 58 -5.20 -15.10 0.16
CA GLN A 58 -5.73 -14.95 -1.20
C GLN A 58 -7.18 -14.48 -1.13
N GLY A 59 -7.58 -13.61 -2.06
CA GLY A 59 -8.89 -12.98 -2.09
C GLY A 59 -8.84 -11.55 -1.55
N ALA A 60 -9.50 -10.60 -2.24
CA ALA A 60 -9.44 -9.19 -1.89
C ALA A 60 -10.00 -8.90 -0.49
N GLY A 61 -11.10 -9.58 -0.13
CA GLY A 61 -11.70 -9.46 1.20
C GLY A 61 -10.79 -9.99 2.30
N GLU A 62 -10.21 -11.17 2.11
CA GLU A 62 -9.29 -11.81 3.05
C GLU A 62 -7.99 -11.01 3.20
N VAL A 63 -7.46 -10.45 2.10
CA VAL A 63 -6.28 -9.58 2.11
C VAL A 63 -6.55 -8.30 2.91
N SER A 64 -7.67 -7.63 2.68
CA SER A 64 -8.07 -6.44 3.45
C SER A 64 -8.22 -6.79 4.94
N ALA A 65 -8.96 -7.85 5.26
CA ALA A 65 -9.14 -8.30 6.64
C ALA A 65 -7.80 -8.60 7.34
N ALA A 66 -6.88 -9.30 6.67
CA ALA A 66 -5.56 -9.63 7.23
C ALA A 66 -4.70 -8.37 7.45
N GLN A 67 -4.74 -7.40 6.54
CA GLN A 67 -4.06 -6.11 6.69
C GLN A 67 -4.62 -5.36 7.90
N HIS A 68 -5.95 -5.22 8.01
CA HIS A 68 -6.60 -4.55 9.14
C HIS A 68 -6.24 -5.20 10.48
N GLN A 69 -6.30 -6.54 10.58
CA GLN A 69 -5.88 -7.26 11.78
C GLN A 69 -4.40 -7.06 12.11
N GLY A 70 -3.53 -6.98 11.09
CA GLY A 70 -2.11 -6.71 11.29
C GLY A 70 -1.86 -5.32 11.89
N ALA A 71 -2.61 -4.30 11.48
CA ALA A 71 -2.47 -2.93 11.98
C ALA A 71 -2.76 -2.80 13.48
N LEU A 72 -3.69 -3.62 14.01
CA LEU A 72 -4.09 -3.59 15.42
C LEU A 72 -2.94 -3.88 16.40
N ARG A 73 -1.84 -4.47 15.93
CA ARG A 73 -0.67 -4.77 16.75
C ARG A 73 0.20 -3.54 17.03
N PHE A 74 0.05 -2.49 16.22
CA PHE A 74 0.87 -1.28 16.29
C PHE A 74 0.19 -0.16 17.09
N ARG A 75 0.99 0.80 17.56
CA ARG A 75 0.53 1.95 18.36
C ARG A 75 1.08 3.26 17.81
N LYS A 76 0.43 4.36 18.18
CA LYS A 76 0.85 5.72 17.79
C LYS A 76 2.26 6.02 18.28
N GLY A 77 3.00 6.77 17.47
CA GLY A 77 4.39 7.15 17.72
C GLY A 77 5.43 6.26 17.02
N SER A 78 4.97 5.35 16.14
CA SER A 78 5.86 4.62 15.22
C SER A 78 6.29 5.53 14.07
N THR A 79 7.50 5.33 13.57
CA THR A 79 8.03 6.05 12.41
C THR A 79 8.54 5.08 11.37
N GLY A 80 8.34 5.37 10.08
CA GLY A 80 8.82 4.53 9.00
C GLY A 80 9.12 5.28 7.72
N GLN A 81 10.03 4.73 6.93
CA GLN A 81 10.41 5.23 5.62
C GLN A 81 10.75 4.08 4.67
N PHE A 82 10.51 4.27 3.38
CA PHE A 82 10.90 3.32 2.35
C PHE A 82 12.24 3.69 1.75
N GLU A 83 13.13 2.71 1.72
CA GLU A 83 14.28 2.70 0.83
C GLU A 83 13.89 1.95 -0.45
N VAL A 84 13.53 2.69 -1.50
CA VAL A 84 13.14 2.11 -2.79
C VAL A 84 14.40 1.74 -3.59
N MET A 85 14.57 0.45 -3.89
CA MET A 85 15.72 -0.07 -4.63
C MET A 85 15.45 -0.15 -6.14
N GLN A 86 14.27 -0.63 -6.52
CA GLN A 86 13.83 -0.67 -7.91
C GLN A 86 12.36 -0.32 -8.01
N SER A 87 11.99 0.42 -9.05
CA SER A 87 10.61 0.76 -9.35
C SER A 87 10.44 1.02 -10.84
N ALA A 88 9.36 0.55 -11.43
CA ALA A 88 9.00 0.91 -12.81
C ALA A 88 7.48 0.83 -13.01
N SER A 89 7.02 1.48 -14.08
CA SER A 89 5.62 1.46 -14.51
C SER A 89 5.52 1.36 -16.02
N SER A 90 4.53 0.64 -16.52
CA SER A 90 4.18 0.58 -17.94
C SER A 90 2.67 0.42 -18.09
N GLY A 91 2.03 1.39 -18.75
CA GLY A 91 0.57 1.46 -18.86
C GLY A 91 -0.10 1.46 -17.48
N THR A 92 -0.89 0.43 -17.20
CA THR A 92 -1.65 0.26 -15.95
C THR A 92 -0.96 -0.63 -14.92
N LEU A 93 0.26 -1.11 -15.20
CA LEU A 93 1.03 -1.98 -14.31
C LEU A 93 2.25 -1.23 -13.76
N ALA A 94 2.51 -1.42 -12.47
CA ALA A 94 3.72 -0.91 -11.83
C ALA A 94 4.21 -1.87 -10.74
N PHE A 95 5.49 -1.76 -10.41
CA PHE A 95 6.09 -2.51 -9.31
C PHE A 95 7.11 -1.65 -8.57
N TRP A 96 7.35 -1.98 -7.31
CA TRP A 96 8.51 -1.49 -6.57
C TRP A 96 9.07 -2.61 -5.68
N THR A 97 10.35 -2.52 -5.36
CA THR A 97 11.03 -3.36 -4.39
C THR A 97 11.92 -2.48 -3.51
N GLY A 98 12.13 -2.89 -2.27
CA GLY A 98 12.91 -2.11 -1.34
C GLY A 98 12.80 -2.60 0.10
N VAL A 99 13.32 -1.80 1.01
CA VAL A 99 13.27 -2.03 2.46
C VAL A 99 12.38 -0.99 3.10
N GLN A 100 11.55 -1.41 4.05
CA GLN A 100 10.86 -0.49 4.96
C GLN A 100 11.66 -0.44 6.26
N HIS A 101 12.30 0.70 6.51
CA HIS A 101 12.94 0.98 7.80
C HIS A 101 11.87 1.54 8.72
N ALA A 102 11.55 0.84 9.80
CA ALA A 102 10.51 1.28 10.73
C ALA A 102 10.88 0.99 12.18
N ASP A 103 10.74 2.02 13.02
CA ASP A 103 10.74 1.91 14.47
C ASP A 103 9.28 1.87 14.91
N VAL A 104 8.84 0.70 15.37
CA VAL A 104 7.43 0.44 15.65
C VAL A 104 7.17 0.28 17.15
N ARG A 105 6.08 0.88 17.61
CA ARG A 105 5.54 0.63 18.96
C ARG A 105 4.50 -0.47 18.87
N MET A 106 4.71 -1.55 19.63
CA MET A 106 3.85 -2.73 19.62
C MET A 106 3.09 -2.84 20.94
N GLU A 107 1.87 -3.36 20.89
CA GLU A 107 1.18 -3.73 22.13
C GLU A 107 1.89 -4.90 22.84
N GLY A 108 2.15 -4.74 24.14
CA GLY A 108 2.74 -5.79 24.98
C GLY A 108 4.26 -5.93 24.88
N GLN A 109 4.96 -4.99 24.22
CA GLN A 109 6.41 -4.90 24.23
C GLN A 109 6.81 -3.46 24.60
N GLU A 110 7.39 -3.29 25.79
CA GLU A 110 8.10 -2.07 26.22
C GLU A 110 9.53 -2.06 25.67
#